data_AF-A0A374WCI3-F1
#
_entry.id   AF-A0A374WCI3-F1
#
_cell.length_a   1.000
_cell.length_b   1.000
_cell.length_c   1.000
_cell.angle_alpha   90.00
_cell.angle_beta   90.00
_cell.angle_gamma   90.00
#
_symmetry.space_group_name_H-M   'P 1'
#
loop_
_entity.id
_entity.type
_entity.pdbx_description
1 polymer ?
#
loop_
_entity_poly.entity_id
_entity_poly.type
_entity_poly.pdbx_seq_one_letter_code
_entity_poly.pdbx_strand_id
1 'polypeptide(L)'
;MKLKRFSRDRKEELRETDNESFIDENGVLHARRAKISMQDFAMIAHFEMDVMKRYYTGDIKDVDYSIVEVLMDGLSNIPVRHRVSSFDNALFIEIKYSPDQFYVDDYIPIELAAHILSLTTDEIISWATDDNRLFRDDNDCLFVEVKWLMDIYQAMLCASGNQVKVSFRTDKSGEIAIIIERELK
;
A
#
# COMPACT_ATOMS: atom_id res chain seq x y z
N MET A 1 -4.33 -22.69 6.87
CA MET A 1 -4.53 -22.31 5.45
C MET A 1 -3.17 -21.91 4.88
N LYS A 2 -2.58 -22.69 3.97
CA LYS A 2 -1.26 -22.37 3.38
C LYS A 2 -1.45 -21.22 2.38
N LEU A 3 -0.74 -20.10 2.58
CA LEU A 3 -0.64 -19.00 1.61
C LEU A 3 -0.31 -19.59 0.24
N LYS A 4 -1.23 -19.44 -0.73
CA LYS A 4 -0.96 -19.83 -2.11
C LYS A 4 0.18 -18.94 -2.62
N ARG A 5 1.25 -19.58 -3.08
CA ARG A 5 2.37 -18.91 -3.77
C ARG A 5 1.78 -18.05 -4.89
N PHE A 6 2.25 -16.81 -5.01
CA PHE A 6 1.85 -15.91 -6.09
C PHE A 6 2.07 -16.64 -7.42
N SER A 7 1.02 -16.87 -8.21
CA SER A 7 1.14 -17.61 -9.46
C SER A 7 1.97 -16.80 -10.47
N ARG A 8 2.59 -17.49 -11.42
CA ARG A 8 3.31 -16.85 -12.53
C ARG A 8 2.36 -15.95 -13.33
N ASP A 9 1.11 -16.39 -13.50
CA ASP A 9 0.06 -15.66 -14.22
C ASP A 9 -0.22 -14.30 -13.57
N ARG A 10 -0.36 -14.24 -12.24
CA ARG A 10 -0.55 -12.96 -11.54
C ARG A 10 0.67 -12.03 -11.67
N LYS A 11 1.88 -12.58 -11.83
CA LYS A 11 3.08 -11.77 -12.04
C LYS A 11 3.11 -11.17 -13.45
N GLU A 12 2.58 -11.87 -14.45
CA GLU A 12 2.41 -11.34 -15.81
C GLU A 12 1.26 -10.32 -15.86
N GLU A 13 0.12 -10.58 -15.22
CA GLU A 13 -0.97 -9.62 -15.06
C GLU A 13 -0.52 -8.33 -14.34
N LEU A 14 0.29 -8.45 -13.27
CA LEU A 14 0.88 -7.29 -12.60
C LEU A 14 1.73 -6.42 -13.55
N ARG A 15 2.48 -7.04 -14.46
CA ARG A 15 3.29 -6.31 -15.46
C ARG A 15 2.41 -5.57 -16.45
N GLU A 16 1.29 -6.15 -16.87
CA GLU A 16 0.34 -5.50 -17.76
C GLU A 16 -0.42 -4.33 -17.09
N THR A 17 -0.55 -4.34 -15.76
CA THR A 17 -1.09 -3.21 -15.00
C THR A 17 -0.08 -2.08 -14.76
N ASP A 18 1.19 -2.27 -15.10
CA ASP A 18 2.29 -1.36 -14.76
C ASP A 18 2.86 -0.65 -15.99
N ASN A 19 2.05 0.21 -16.59
CA ASN A 19 2.49 1.02 -17.73
C ASN A 19 3.20 2.28 -17.24
N GLU A 20 4.54 2.35 -17.35
CA GLU A 20 5.26 3.60 -17.11
C GLU A 20 4.79 4.71 -18.05
N SER A 21 4.96 5.98 -17.65
CA SER A 21 4.73 7.09 -18.56
C SER A 21 5.72 7.03 -19.71
N PHE A 22 5.24 7.19 -20.95
CA PHE A 22 6.11 7.21 -22.12
C PHE A 22 5.65 8.27 -23.13
N ILE A 23 6.58 8.72 -23.95
CA ILE A 23 6.28 9.60 -25.09
C ILE A 23 6.25 8.72 -26.33
N ASP A 24 5.16 8.78 -27.09
CA ASP A 24 5.05 8.02 -28.32
C ASP A 24 5.82 8.68 -29.50
N GLU A 25 5.82 8.01 -30.64
CA GLU A 25 6.47 8.49 -31.87
C GLU A 25 5.94 9.83 -32.40
N ASN A 26 4.75 10.25 -31.95
CA ASN A 26 4.13 11.52 -32.32
C ASN A 26 4.40 12.64 -31.29
N GLY A 27 5.18 12.36 -30.24
CA GLY A 27 5.48 13.31 -29.17
C GLY A 27 4.37 13.46 -28.14
N VAL A 28 3.37 12.56 -28.12
CA VAL A 28 2.29 12.59 -27.13
C VAL A 28 2.76 11.86 -25.87
N LEU A 29 2.66 12.55 -24.72
CA LEU A 29 2.90 11.95 -23.41
C LEU A 29 1.70 11.09 -23.02
N HIS A 30 1.93 9.78 -22.93
CA HIS A 30 1.02 8.83 -22.31
C HIS A 30 1.39 8.72 -20.84
N ALA A 31 0.54 9.26 -19.96
CA ALA A 31 0.75 9.18 -18.53
C ALA A 31 0.56 7.74 -18.03
N ARG A 32 1.33 7.37 -17.01
CA ARG A 32 1.13 6.13 -16.23
C ARG A 32 -0.32 6.04 -15.76
N ARG A 33 -0.92 4.87 -15.92
CA ARG A 33 -2.30 4.56 -15.46
C ARG A 33 -2.26 3.38 -14.50
N ALA A 34 -3.19 3.37 -13.53
CA ALA A 34 -3.45 2.22 -12.67
C ALA A 34 -4.80 1.60 -13.04
N LYS A 35 -4.86 0.26 -13.16
CA LYS A 35 -6.11 -0.47 -13.19
C LYS A 35 -6.60 -0.69 -11.76
N ILE A 36 -7.60 0.08 -11.36
CA ILE A 36 -8.09 0.10 -9.97
C ILE A 36 -9.62 0.09 -9.90
N SER A 37 -10.17 -0.68 -8.95
CA SER A 37 -11.62 -0.64 -8.66
C SER A 37 -11.95 0.53 -7.72
N MET A 38 -13.19 1.03 -7.74
CA MET A 38 -13.62 2.08 -6.81
C MET A 38 -13.48 1.66 -5.34
N GLN A 39 -13.66 0.36 -5.04
CA GLN A 39 -13.44 -0.19 -3.70
C GLN A 39 -11.97 -0.12 -3.29
N ASP A 40 -11.05 -0.47 -4.20
CA ASP A 40 -9.62 -0.45 -3.92
C ASP A 40 -9.09 0.98 -3.78
N PHE A 41 -9.62 1.89 -4.58
CA PHE A 41 -9.36 3.31 -4.47
C PHE A 41 -9.83 3.87 -3.11
N ALA A 42 -11.01 3.45 -2.64
CA ALA A 42 -11.51 3.80 -1.31
C ALA A 42 -10.62 3.29 -0.18
N MET A 43 -10.09 2.07 -0.30
CA MET A 43 -9.19 1.50 0.71
C MET A 43 -7.86 2.25 0.78
N ILE A 44 -7.29 2.65 -0.37
CA ILE A 44 -6.08 3.51 -0.41
C ILE A 44 -6.35 4.86 0.23
N ALA A 45 -7.50 5.47 -0.04
CA ALA A 45 -7.89 6.75 0.53
C ALA A 45 -8.45 6.66 1.96
N HIS A 46 -8.46 5.46 2.57
CA HIS A 46 -9.03 5.22 3.90
C HIS A 46 -10.49 5.73 4.06
N PHE A 47 -11.30 5.65 3.01
CA PHE A 47 -12.71 6.05 3.06
C PHE A 47 -13.64 4.98 3.63
N GLU A 48 -14.68 5.44 4.32
CA GLU A 48 -15.78 4.60 4.81
C GLU A 48 -16.51 3.90 3.66
N MET A 49 -16.55 2.56 3.69
CA MET A 49 -17.12 1.76 2.62
C MET A 49 -18.62 1.99 2.43
N ASP A 50 -19.35 2.32 3.50
CA ASP A 50 -20.78 2.62 3.39
C ASP A 50 -21.05 3.89 2.58
N VAL A 51 -20.14 4.87 2.62
CA VAL A 51 -20.20 6.04 1.77
C VAL A 51 -19.88 5.65 0.32
N MET A 52 -18.84 4.86 0.13
CA MET A 52 -18.31 4.50 -1.19
C MET A 52 -19.18 3.52 -1.97
N LYS A 53 -19.96 2.67 -1.30
CA LYS A 53 -20.94 1.77 -1.95
C LYS A 53 -21.90 2.50 -2.89
N ARG A 54 -22.21 3.77 -2.62
CA ARG A 54 -23.07 4.62 -3.48
C ARG A 54 -22.46 4.89 -4.86
N TYR A 55 -21.14 4.78 -4.99
CA TYR A 55 -20.37 5.05 -6.20
C TYR A 55 -19.76 3.77 -6.80
N TYR A 56 -19.95 2.63 -6.15
CA TYR A 56 -19.34 1.37 -6.57
C TYR A 56 -20.05 0.81 -7.80
N THR A 57 -19.29 0.65 -8.89
CA THR A 57 -19.80 0.13 -10.17
C THR A 57 -19.43 -1.34 -10.41
N GLY A 58 -18.62 -1.95 -9.53
CA GLY A 58 -18.09 -3.31 -9.74
C GLY A 58 -16.89 -3.38 -10.67
N ASP A 59 -16.72 -2.39 -11.55
CA ASP A 59 -15.71 -2.41 -12.59
C ASP A 59 -14.33 -1.94 -12.08
N ILE A 60 -13.29 -2.61 -12.56
CA ILE A 60 -11.90 -2.11 -12.54
C ILE A 60 -11.76 -1.13 -13.72
N LYS A 61 -11.26 0.08 -13.44
CA LYS A 61 -11.10 1.15 -14.43
C LYS A 61 -9.66 1.63 -14.47
N ASP A 62 -9.24 2.14 -15.63
CA ASP A 62 -7.96 2.82 -15.74
C ASP A 62 -8.06 4.25 -15.17
N VAL A 63 -7.30 4.52 -14.13
CA VAL A 63 -7.20 5.82 -13.45
C VAL A 63 -5.80 6.41 -13.69
N ASP A 64 -5.71 7.72 -13.89
CA ASP A 64 -4.42 8.40 -14.01
C ASP A 64 -3.62 8.21 -12.71
N TYR A 65 -2.37 7.76 -12.84
CA TYR A 65 -1.58 7.35 -11.68
C TYR A 65 -1.22 8.52 -10.77
N SER A 66 -1.19 9.74 -11.30
CA SER A 66 -1.00 10.96 -10.50
C SER A 66 -2.06 11.12 -9.41
N ILE A 67 -3.29 10.67 -9.66
CA ILE A 67 -4.36 10.67 -8.65
C ILE A 67 -4.04 9.66 -7.54
N VAL A 68 -3.52 8.48 -7.91
CA VAL A 68 -3.12 7.45 -6.95
C VAL A 68 -1.93 7.92 -6.12
N GLU A 69 -0.93 8.55 -6.75
CA GLU A 69 0.23 9.15 -6.07
C GLU A 69 -0.21 10.21 -5.07
N VAL A 70 -1.10 11.13 -5.45
CA VAL A 70 -1.60 12.17 -4.51
C VAL A 70 -2.26 11.56 -3.28
N LEU A 71 -2.98 10.44 -3.42
CA LEU A 71 -3.63 9.79 -2.28
C LEU A 71 -2.63 9.03 -1.40
N MET A 72 -1.66 8.34 -2.01
CA MET A 72 -0.66 7.56 -1.28
C MET A 72 0.42 8.44 -0.63
N ASP A 73 0.80 9.54 -1.27
CA ASP A 73 1.89 10.43 -0.85
C ASP A 73 1.40 11.61 -0.01
N GLY A 74 0.09 11.86 0.06
CA GLY A 74 -0.48 13.11 0.57
C GLY A 74 -0.10 13.48 2.02
N LEU A 75 0.37 12.52 2.81
CA LEU A 75 0.81 12.73 4.21
C LEU A 75 2.28 12.39 4.44
N SER A 76 3.01 12.02 3.39
CA SER A 76 4.36 11.46 3.48
C SER A 76 5.39 12.36 2.81
N ASN A 77 6.53 12.52 3.47
CA ASN A 77 7.67 13.28 2.95
C ASN A 77 8.85 12.38 2.55
N ILE A 78 8.66 11.06 2.53
CA ILE A 78 9.73 10.13 2.13
C ILE A 78 9.74 9.89 0.62
N PRO A 79 10.92 9.78 -0.01
CA PRO A 79 11.03 9.47 -1.42
C PRO A 79 10.74 7.98 -1.66
N VAL A 80 9.49 7.67 -1.99
CA VAL A 80 9.01 6.32 -2.28
C VAL A 80 8.43 6.23 -3.68
N ARG A 81 8.40 5.04 -4.25
CA ARG A 81 7.70 4.75 -5.50
C ARG A 81 6.69 3.66 -5.27
N HIS A 82 5.49 3.89 -5.78
CA HIS A 82 4.39 2.93 -5.65
C HIS A 82 4.14 2.19 -6.96
N ARG A 83 3.61 0.99 -6.83
CA ARG A 83 2.84 0.31 -7.86
C ARG A 83 1.59 -0.25 -7.24
N VAL A 84 0.44 0.00 -7.85
CA VAL A 84 -0.85 -0.47 -7.37
C VAL A 84 -1.55 -1.26 -8.46
N SER A 85 -2.11 -2.41 -8.08
CA SER A 85 -2.87 -3.27 -9.00
C SER A 85 -4.08 -3.86 -8.30
N SER A 86 -5.25 -3.68 -8.91
CA SER A 86 -6.50 -4.33 -8.47
C SER A 86 -6.76 -5.62 -9.21
N PHE A 87 -7.21 -6.62 -8.47
CA PHE A 87 -7.74 -7.88 -8.96
C PHE A 87 -9.13 -8.12 -8.35
N ASP A 88 -9.88 -9.09 -8.84
CA ASP A 88 -11.23 -9.37 -8.31
C ASP A 88 -11.23 -9.59 -6.79
N ASN A 89 -10.25 -10.32 -6.28
CA ASN A 89 -10.20 -10.72 -4.87
C ASN A 89 -9.06 -10.08 -4.06
N ALA A 90 -8.25 -9.20 -4.64
CA ALA A 90 -7.11 -8.62 -3.94
C ALA A 90 -6.67 -7.28 -4.50
N LEU A 91 -6.19 -6.42 -3.62
CA LEU A 91 -5.42 -5.22 -3.94
C LEU A 91 -3.96 -5.49 -3.62
N PHE A 92 -3.10 -5.17 -4.58
CA PHE A 92 -1.66 -5.26 -4.45
C PHE A 92 -1.05 -3.86 -4.46
N ILE A 93 -0.23 -3.56 -3.46
CA ILE A 93 0.50 -2.30 -3.34
C ILE A 93 1.98 -2.66 -3.15
N GLU A 94 2.84 -2.28 -4.08
CA GLU A 94 4.29 -2.40 -3.95
C GLU A 94 4.86 -1.02 -3.68
N ILE A 95 5.65 -0.91 -2.63
CA ILE A 95 6.33 0.31 -2.21
C ILE A 95 7.83 0.03 -2.31
N LYS A 96 8.50 0.80 -3.16
CA LYS A 96 9.95 0.81 -3.27
C LYS A 96 10.48 2.02 -2.53
N TYR A 97 11.43 1.79 -1.65
CA TYR A 97 12.08 2.79 -0.82
C TYR A 97 13.60 2.59 -0.87
N SER A 98 14.37 3.59 -0.44
CA SER A 98 15.82 3.45 -0.37
C SER A 98 16.20 2.49 0.77
N PRO A 99 16.81 1.32 0.51
CA PRO A 99 17.12 0.34 1.55
C PRO A 99 18.10 0.87 2.60
N ASP A 100 19.00 1.79 2.20
CA ASP A 100 19.99 2.42 3.09
C ASP A 100 19.35 3.26 4.20
N GLN A 101 18.05 3.55 4.11
CA GLN A 101 17.35 4.42 5.04
C GLN A 101 16.44 3.66 6.01
N PHE A 102 16.00 2.43 5.69
CA PHE A 102 14.69 2.02 6.19
C PHE A 102 14.43 0.52 6.48
N TYR A 103 15.42 -0.37 6.63
CA TYR A 103 15.09 -1.78 6.94
C TYR A 103 16.03 -2.50 7.92
N VAL A 104 15.43 -3.05 8.98
CA VAL A 104 16.04 -3.97 9.95
C VAL A 104 15.10 -5.15 10.13
N ASP A 105 15.30 -6.26 9.39
CA ASP A 105 14.55 -7.53 9.45
C ASP A 105 13.04 -7.45 9.79
N ASP A 106 12.64 -7.50 11.06
CA ASP A 106 11.21 -7.50 11.44
C ASP A 106 10.67 -6.10 11.76
N TYR A 107 11.43 -5.06 11.47
CA TYR A 107 11.17 -3.68 11.82
C TYR A 107 11.18 -2.75 10.61
N ILE A 108 10.31 -1.75 10.68
CA ILE A 108 10.17 -0.71 9.68
C ILE A 108 10.23 0.66 10.37
N PRO A 109 10.92 1.64 9.80
CA PRO A 109 10.97 3.00 10.31
C PRO A 109 9.60 3.64 10.40
N ILE A 110 9.44 4.53 11.36
CA ILE A 110 8.17 5.22 11.59
C ILE A 110 7.72 6.05 10.40
N GLU A 111 8.63 6.58 9.59
CA GLU A 111 8.31 7.38 8.41
C GLU A 111 7.66 6.52 7.32
N LEU A 112 8.15 5.30 7.13
CA LEU A 112 7.58 4.36 6.17
C LEU A 112 6.29 3.72 6.72
N ALA A 113 6.18 3.51 8.04
CA ALA A 113 4.93 3.12 8.68
C ALA A 113 3.83 4.19 8.52
N ALA A 114 4.19 5.46 8.76
CA ALA A 114 3.33 6.63 8.58
C ALA A 114 2.85 6.74 7.13
N HIS A 115 3.76 6.55 6.16
CA HIS A 115 3.42 6.47 4.74
C HIS A 115 2.38 5.39 4.46
N ILE A 116 2.62 4.16 4.93
CA ILE A 116 1.76 3.00 4.65
C ILE A 116 0.35 3.17 5.21
N LEU A 117 0.21 3.76 6.40
CA LEU A 117 -1.08 3.96 7.05
C LEU A 117 -1.76 5.29 6.68
N SER A 118 -1.10 6.14 5.87
CA SER A 118 -1.53 7.52 5.66
C SER A 118 -1.78 8.25 6.98
N LEU A 119 -0.78 8.21 7.87
CA LEU A 119 -0.77 8.89 9.17
C LEU A 119 0.47 9.77 9.29
N THR A 120 0.49 10.64 10.29
CA THR A 120 1.70 11.39 10.68
C THR A 120 2.65 10.52 11.51
N THR A 121 3.94 10.86 11.52
CA THR A 121 4.92 10.19 12.40
C THR A 121 4.57 10.31 13.88
N ASP A 122 3.98 11.44 14.30
CA ASP A 122 3.56 11.66 15.68
C ASP A 122 2.42 10.71 16.09
N GLU A 123 1.47 10.45 15.19
CA GLU A 123 0.41 9.46 15.42
C GLU A 123 0.99 8.05 15.54
N ILE A 124 1.92 7.67 14.65
CA ILE A 124 2.60 6.37 14.74
C ILE A 124 3.36 6.24 16.06
N ILE A 125 4.13 7.26 16.46
CA ILE A 125 4.88 7.27 17.72
C ILE A 125 3.93 7.11 18.90
N SER A 126 2.83 7.85 18.92
CA SER A 126 1.83 7.78 19.97
C SER A 126 1.26 6.36 20.11
N TRP A 127 0.75 5.80 19.00
CA TRP A 127 0.13 4.46 19.00
C TRP A 127 1.14 3.36 19.34
N ALA A 128 2.35 3.43 18.77
CA ALA A 128 3.39 2.45 19.05
C ALA A 128 3.91 2.54 20.49
N THR A 129 3.90 3.72 21.11
CA THR A 129 4.29 3.89 22.51
C THR A 129 3.26 3.23 23.42
N ASP A 130 1.97 3.49 23.20
CA ASP A 130 0.88 2.91 23.99
C ASP A 130 0.90 1.36 23.94
N ASP A 131 1.26 0.80 22.79
CA ASP A 131 1.35 -0.65 22.59
C ASP A 131 2.72 -1.27 22.98
N ASN A 132 3.69 -0.47 23.44
CA ASN A 132 5.08 -0.88 23.68
C ASN A 132 5.74 -1.52 22.45
N ARG A 133 5.53 -0.93 21.27
CA ARG A 133 6.02 -1.38 19.95
C ARG A 133 6.95 -0.37 19.28
N LEU A 134 7.32 0.70 19.97
CA LEU A 134 8.29 1.67 19.48
C LEU A 134 9.72 1.22 19.86
N PHE A 135 10.57 1.08 18.86
CA PHE A 135 11.97 0.70 19.01
C PHE A 135 12.87 1.85 18.55
N ARG A 136 14.04 1.94 19.16
CA ARG A 136 15.05 2.93 18.83
C ARG A 136 16.39 2.23 18.60
N ASP A 137 17.08 2.58 17.53
CA ASP A 137 18.42 2.06 17.26
C ASP A 137 19.53 2.94 17.87
N ASP A 138 20.79 2.56 17.64
CA ASP A 138 21.97 3.30 18.12
C ASP A 138 22.13 4.69 17.49
N ASN A 139 21.41 4.99 16.40
CA ASN A 139 21.45 6.27 15.69
C ASN A 139 20.25 7.17 16.04
N ASP A 140 19.50 6.84 17.09
CA ASP A 140 18.23 7.51 17.46
C ASP A 140 17.13 7.41 16.39
N CYS A 141 17.26 6.52 15.40
CA CYS A 141 16.20 6.24 14.45
C CYS A 141 15.10 5.40 15.12
N LEU A 142 13.84 5.69 14.78
CA LEU A 142 12.66 5.07 15.38
C LEU A 142 12.02 4.05 14.44
N PHE A 143 11.61 2.92 15.00
CA PHE A 143 11.08 1.78 14.26
C PHE A 143 9.87 1.17 14.97
N VAL A 144 9.05 0.46 14.20
CA VAL A 144 7.95 -0.38 14.66
C VAL A 144 8.03 -1.77 14.05
N GLU A 145 7.46 -2.77 14.72
CA GLU A 145 7.41 -4.13 14.21
C GLU A 145 6.49 -4.23 12.99
N VAL A 146 6.95 -4.88 11.91
CA VAL A 146 6.16 -5.07 10.67
C VAL A 146 4.84 -5.79 10.95
N LYS A 147 4.85 -6.75 11.88
CA LYS A 147 3.64 -7.48 12.28
C LYS A 147 2.63 -6.55 12.95
N TRP A 148 3.08 -5.67 13.85
CA TRP A 148 2.21 -4.68 14.49
C TRP A 148 1.61 -3.74 13.45
N LEU A 149 2.42 -3.22 12.53
CA LEU A 149 1.95 -2.37 11.43
C LEU A 149 0.89 -3.06 10.56
N MET A 150 1.12 -4.33 10.22
CA MET A 150 0.16 -5.13 9.45
C MET A 150 -1.17 -5.32 10.20
N ASP A 151 -1.12 -5.59 11.51
CA ASP A 151 -2.31 -5.77 12.35
C ASP A 151 -3.10 -4.45 12.47
N ILE A 152 -2.42 -3.31 12.64
CA ILE A 152 -3.02 -1.97 12.63
C ILE A 152 -3.67 -1.67 11.27
N TYR A 153 -2.97 -1.91 10.15
CA TYR A 153 -3.53 -1.61 8.84
C TYR A 153 -4.80 -2.42 8.57
N GLN A 154 -4.78 -3.71 8.92
CA GLN A 154 -5.97 -4.55 8.82
C GLN A 154 -7.11 -4.04 9.69
N ALA A 155 -6.82 -3.65 10.94
CA ALA A 155 -7.83 -3.11 11.85
C ALA A 155 -8.46 -1.83 11.29
N MET A 156 -7.66 -0.91 10.73
CA MET A 156 -8.15 0.32 10.09
C MET A 156 -9.08 0.02 8.91
N LEU A 157 -8.66 -0.85 7.99
CA LEU A 157 -9.48 -1.20 6.83
C LEU A 157 -10.79 -1.89 7.25
N CYS A 158 -10.74 -2.76 8.26
CA CYS A 158 -11.92 -3.42 8.82
C CYS A 158 -12.86 -2.43 9.51
N ALA A 159 -12.33 -1.44 10.23
CA ALA A 159 -13.11 -0.39 10.87
C ALA A 159 -13.88 0.45 9.83
N SER A 160 -13.28 0.69 8.66
CA SER A 160 -13.95 1.35 7.51
C SER A 160 -14.96 0.46 6.77
N GLY A 161 -15.32 -0.72 7.32
CA GLY A 161 -16.35 -1.61 6.78
C GLY A 161 -15.87 -2.61 5.73
N ASN A 162 -14.55 -2.84 5.60
CA ASN A 162 -14.01 -3.88 4.73
C ASN A 162 -13.92 -5.24 5.44
N GLN A 163 -14.09 -6.32 4.69
CA GLN A 163 -13.74 -7.68 5.13
C GLN A 163 -12.48 -8.11 4.40
N VAL A 164 -11.34 -7.83 5.02
CA VAL A 164 -10.04 -8.01 4.39
C VAL A 164 -9.04 -8.71 5.28
N LYS A 165 -8.07 -9.33 4.63
CA LYS A 165 -6.84 -9.81 5.26
C LYS A 165 -5.66 -9.09 4.66
N VAL A 166 -4.83 -8.49 5.51
CA VAL A 166 -3.61 -7.80 5.10
C VAL A 166 -2.42 -8.71 5.29
N SER A 167 -1.49 -8.69 4.33
CA SER A 167 -0.21 -9.36 4.46
C SER A 167 0.91 -8.54 3.84
N PHE A 168 2.06 -8.52 4.52
CA PHE A 168 3.25 -7.82 4.07
C PHE A 168 4.26 -8.85 3.58
N ARG A 169 4.95 -8.53 2.50
CA ARG A 169 6.12 -9.26 2.02
C ARG A 169 7.21 -8.25 1.76
N THR A 170 8.39 -8.53 2.26
CA THR A 170 9.57 -7.73 1.99
C THR A 170 10.64 -8.60 1.37
N ASP A 171 11.37 -8.02 0.43
CA ASP A 171 12.53 -8.64 -0.19
C ASP A 171 13.83 -8.40 0.61
N LYS A 172 13.76 -7.63 1.70
CA LYS A 172 14.90 -7.14 2.49
C LYS A 172 15.88 -6.25 1.71
N SER A 173 15.50 -5.78 0.53
CA SER A 173 16.33 -4.98 -0.38
C SER A 173 15.67 -3.68 -0.83
N GLY A 174 14.70 -3.18 -0.05
CA GLY A 174 14.06 -1.88 -0.31
C GLY A 174 12.69 -1.99 -0.97
N GLU A 175 12.08 -3.18 -1.00
CA GLU A 175 10.72 -3.36 -1.50
C GLU A 175 9.81 -3.98 -0.42
N ILE A 176 8.62 -3.41 -0.27
CA ILE A 176 7.52 -3.97 0.50
C ILE A 176 6.33 -4.14 -0.43
N ALA A 177 5.83 -5.37 -0.52
CA ALA A 177 4.58 -5.70 -1.15
C ALA A 177 3.51 -5.92 -0.07
N ILE A 178 2.47 -5.10 -0.10
CA ILE A 178 1.27 -5.22 0.72
C ILE A 178 0.18 -5.86 -0.13
N ILE A 179 -0.42 -6.91 0.39
CA ILE A 179 -1.52 -7.63 -0.24
C ILE A 179 -2.73 -7.54 0.67
N ILE A 180 -3.80 -6.94 0.16
CA ILE A 180 -5.08 -6.82 0.85
C ILE A 180 -6.05 -7.77 0.15
N GLU A 181 -6.23 -8.96 0.70
CA GLU A 181 -7.15 -9.97 0.19
C GLU A 181 -8.57 -9.67 0.69
N ARG A 182 -9.55 -9.67 -0.21
CA ARG A 182 -10.98 -9.50 0.12
C ARG A 182 -11.67 -10.85 0.18
N GLU A 183 -12.66 -10.97 1.06
CA GLU A 183 -13.62 -12.06 0.91
C GLU A 183 -14.44 -11.85 -0.36
N LEU A 184 -14.43 -12.86 -1.25
CA LEU A 184 -15.32 -12.89 -2.41
C LEU A 184 -16.75 -13.04 -1.88
N LYS A 185 -17.61 -12.06 -2.16
CA LYS A 185 -19.05 -12.14 -1.87
C LYS A 185 -19.79 -12.88 -2.95
#